data_AF-A0A2D6E589-F1
#
_entry.id   AF-A0A2D6E589-F1
#
_cell.length_a   1.000
_cell.length_b   1.000
_cell.length_c   1.000
_cell.angle_alpha   90.00
_cell.angle_beta   90.00
_cell.angle_gamma   90.00
#
_symmetry.space_group_name_H-M   'P 1'
#
loop_
_entity.id
_entity.type
_entity.pdbx_description
1 polymer ?
#
loop_
_entity_poly.entity_id
_entity_poly.type
_entity_poly.pdbx_seq_one_letter_code
_entity_poly.pdbx_strand_id
1 'polypeptide(L)'
;MESYKLLFIEWLLEINIAMGQKLVNTKAHMEADQYAENNAELDMRTIPPAVKKGIIHDEAVLNERWNLCKGCEHLTESNRCDICNCFMKVKHKLAYAKCPIDKWDRYTQKDMDGITATN
;
A
#
# COMPACT_ATOMS: atom_id res chain seq x y z
N MET A 1 -4.72 -29.81 -51.43
CA MET A 1 -3.75 -30.28 -50.41
C MET A 1 -2.84 -29.17 -49.92
N GLU A 2 -2.36 -28.28 -50.79
CA GLU A 2 -1.46 -27.15 -50.45
C GLU A 2 -2.10 -26.10 -49.50
N SER A 3 -3.36 -25.72 -49.73
CA SER A 3 -4.05 -24.67 -48.94
C SER A 3 -4.23 -25.01 -47.45
N TYR A 4 -4.50 -26.28 -47.11
CA TYR A 4 -4.69 -26.69 -45.71
C TYR A 4 -3.37 -26.73 -44.94
N LYS A 5 -2.24 -26.97 -45.65
CA LYS A 5 -0.90 -26.90 -45.06
C LYS A 5 -0.53 -25.46 -44.71
N LEU A 6 -0.88 -24.49 -45.55
CA LEU A 6 -0.67 -23.06 -45.29
C LEU A 6 -1.48 -22.60 -44.08
N LEU A 7 -2.78 -22.91 -44.03
CA LEU A 7 -3.64 -22.61 -42.87
C LEU A 7 -3.11 -23.22 -41.56
N PHE A 8 -2.59 -24.45 -41.62
CA PHE A 8 -2.01 -25.11 -40.46
C PHE A 8 -0.71 -24.43 -40.00
N ILE A 9 0.14 -23.99 -40.93
CA ILE A 9 1.37 -23.26 -40.63
C ILE A 9 1.05 -21.89 -40.01
N GLU A 10 0.08 -21.15 -40.55
CA GLU A 10 -0.37 -19.86 -39.99
C GLU A 10 -0.89 -20.03 -38.56
N TRP A 11 -1.73 -21.03 -38.33
CA TRP A 11 -2.23 -21.35 -36.99
C TRP A 11 -1.10 -21.71 -36.00
N LEU A 12 -0.11 -22.50 -36.43
CA LEU A 12 1.06 -22.82 -35.61
C LEU A 12 1.91 -21.59 -35.29
N LEU A 13 2.07 -20.68 -36.26
CA LEU A 13 2.78 -19.41 -36.06
C LEU A 13 2.05 -18.52 -35.05
N GLU A 14 0.73 -18.38 -35.17
CA GLU A 14 -0.09 -17.60 -34.23
C GLU A 14 0.00 -18.16 -32.81
N ILE A 15 -0.08 -19.48 -32.65
CA ILE A 15 0.07 -20.14 -31.34
C ILE A 15 1.44 -19.88 -30.74
N ASN A 16 2.51 -19.97 -31.54
CA ASN A 16 3.87 -19.71 -31.07
C ASN A 16 4.03 -18.25 -30.61
N ILE A 17 3.52 -17.30 -31.38
CA ILE A 17 3.54 -15.87 -31.03
C ILE A 17 2.75 -15.63 -29.74
N ALA A 18 1.54 -16.20 -29.61
CA ALA A 18 0.71 -16.04 -28.42
C ALA A 18 1.37 -16.62 -27.16
N MET A 19 1.99 -17.81 -27.29
CA MET A 19 2.75 -18.42 -26.19
C MET A 19 3.96 -17.57 -25.79
N GLY A 20 4.71 -17.06 -26.77
CA GLY A 20 5.84 -16.17 -26.53
C GLY A 20 5.44 -14.88 -25.82
N GLN A 21 4.39 -14.21 -26.30
CA GLN A 21 3.85 -13.00 -25.66
C GLN A 21 3.40 -13.27 -24.23
N LYS A 22 2.70 -14.39 -23.98
CA LYS A 22 2.26 -14.76 -22.64
C LYS A 22 3.42 -15.00 -21.68
N LEU A 23 4.48 -15.68 -22.12
CA LEU A 23 5.68 -15.93 -21.32
C LEU A 23 6.41 -14.63 -20.97
N VAL A 24 6.60 -13.74 -21.95
CA VAL A 24 7.26 -12.44 -21.74
C VAL A 24 6.46 -11.59 -20.76
N ASN A 25 5.15 -11.48 -20.93
CA ASN A 25 4.29 -10.72 -20.02
C ASN A 25 4.32 -11.29 -18.60
N THR A 26 4.28 -12.62 -18.47
CA THR A 26 4.36 -13.28 -17.15
C THR A 26 5.70 -12.99 -16.47
N LYS A 27 6.81 -13.04 -17.21
CA LYS A 27 8.14 -12.70 -16.67
C LYS A 27 8.22 -11.22 -16.24
N ALA A 28 7.70 -10.31 -17.06
CA ALA A 28 7.68 -8.88 -16.73
C ALA A 28 6.87 -8.61 -15.45
N HIS A 29 5.73 -9.28 -15.27
CA HIS A 29 4.95 -9.18 -14.02
C HIS A 29 5.75 -9.71 -12.82
N MET A 30 6.36 -10.88 -12.93
CA MET A 30 7.17 -11.45 -11.84
C MET A 30 8.34 -10.55 -11.44
N GLU A 31 9.04 -9.93 -12.41
CA GLU A 31 10.14 -8.99 -12.13
C GLU A 31 9.65 -7.70 -11.45
N ALA A 32 8.51 -7.16 -11.89
CA ALA A 32 7.90 -6.00 -11.28
C ALA A 32 7.47 -6.28 -9.83
N ASP A 33 6.86 -7.44 -9.58
CA ASP A 33 6.46 -7.88 -8.25
C ASP A 33 7.68 -8.06 -7.34
N GLN A 34 8.74 -8.72 -7.84
CA GLN A 34 9.99 -8.90 -7.09
C GLN A 34 10.68 -7.56 -6.77
N TYR A 35 10.66 -6.60 -7.70
CA TYR A 35 11.17 -5.26 -7.44
C TYR A 35 10.35 -4.54 -6.37
N ALA A 36 9.02 -4.65 -6.41
CA ALA A 36 8.14 -4.07 -5.40
C ALA A 36 8.37 -4.69 -4.01
N GLU A 37 8.55 -6.00 -3.92
CA GLU A 37 8.87 -6.70 -2.67
C GLU A 37 10.22 -6.27 -2.10
N ASN A 38 11.26 -6.23 -2.93
CA ASN A 38 12.61 -5.83 -2.50
C ASN A 38 12.69 -4.36 -2.06
N ASN A 39 11.78 -3.50 -2.55
CA ASN A 39 11.71 -2.07 -2.21
C ASN A 39 10.47 -1.74 -1.37
N ALA A 40 9.83 -2.74 -0.74
CA ALA A 40 8.63 -2.54 0.05
C ALA A 40 8.87 -1.77 1.36
N GLU A 41 10.13 -1.61 1.77
CA GLU A 41 10.51 -0.93 2.99
C GLU A 41 10.62 0.59 2.77
N LEU A 42 9.77 1.34 3.46
CA LEU A 42 9.83 2.81 3.52
C LEU A 42 11.06 3.22 4.36
N ASP A 43 12.22 3.38 3.74
CA ASP A 43 13.45 3.83 4.41
C ASP A 43 13.33 5.31 4.82
N MET A 44 13.33 5.57 6.13
CA MET A 44 13.24 6.91 6.72
C MET A 44 14.38 7.85 6.30
N ARG A 45 15.51 7.32 5.82
CA ARG A 45 16.65 8.12 5.32
C ARG A 45 16.41 8.69 3.92
N THR A 46 15.61 8.02 3.10
CA THR A 46 15.37 8.40 1.69
C THR A 46 14.03 9.12 1.50
N ILE A 47 13.14 9.09 2.51
CA ILE A 47 11.85 9.77 2.47
C ILE A 47 12.03 11.31 2.37
N PRO A 48 11.30 11.98 1.44
CA PRO A 48 11.33 13.44 1.34
C PRO A 48 10.95 14.13 2.67
N PRO A 49 11.62 15.23 3.06
CA PRO A 49 11.36 15.93 4.32
C PRO A 49 9.88 16.33 4.53
N ALA A 50 9.19 16.67 3.44
CA ALA A 50 7.76 17.00 3.47
C ALA A 50 6.88 15.82 3.94
N VAL A 51 7.22 14.60 3.50
CA VAL A 51 6.52 13.38 3.91
C VAL A 51 6.86 13.03 5.35
N LYS A 52 8.13 13.17 5.75
CA LYS A 52 8.59 12.96 7.13
C LYS A 52 7.84 13.84 8.14
N LYS A 53 7.51 15.08 7.76
CA LYS A 53 6.74 16.02 8.61
C LYS A 53 5.26 15.63 8.74
N GLY A 54 4.70 14.93 7.76
CA GLY A 54 3.29 14.54 7.72
C GLY A 54 2.95 13.22 8.43
N ILE A 55 3.97 12.48 8.88
CA ILE A 55 3.83 11.16 9.51
C ILE A 55 4.14 11.28 11.01
N ILE A 56 3.37 10.56 11.83
CA ILE A 56 3.59 10.44 13.28
C ILE A 56 4.74 9.47 13.51
N HIS A 57 5.70 9.87 14.34
CA HIS A 57 6.86 9.03 14.71
C HIS A 57 6.71 8.36 16.07
N ASP A 58 5.74 8.80 16.89
CA ASP A 58 5.47 8.21 18.19
C ASP A 58 4.73 6.87 18.06
N GLU A 59 5.43 5.78 18.36
CA GLU A 59 4.88 4.43 18.32
C GLU A 59 3.71 4.23 19.29
N ALA A 60 3.69 4.90 20.44
CA ALA A 60 2.61 4.78 21.42
C ALA A 60 1.29 5.28 20.82
N VAL A 61 1.32 6.47 20.20
CA VAL A 61 0.15 7.08 19.53
C VAL A 61 -0.28 6.24 18.32
N LEU A 62 0.67 5.72 17.54
CA LEU A 62 0.37 4.84 16.41
C LEU A 62 -0.35 3.57 16.86
N ASN A 63 0.14 2.94 17.93
CA ASN A 63 -0.43 1.73 18.50
C ASN A 63 -1.81 1.99 19.12
N GLU A 64 -1.98 3.10 19.83
CA GLU A 64 -3.27 3.53 20.38
C GLU A 64 -4.31 3.68 19.29
N ARG A 65 -4.03 4.48 18.25
CA ARG A 65 -4.94 4.68 17.10
C ARG A 65 -5.27 3.36 16.40
N TRP A 66 -4.28 2.49 16.23
CA TRP A 66 -4.49 1.20 15.59
C TRP A 66 -5.35 0.25 16.43
N ASN A 67 -5.16 0.22 17.75
CA ASN A 67 -5.98 -0.55 18.66
C ASN A 67 -7.44 -0.06 18.68
N LEU A 68 -7.66 1.26 18.63
CA LEU A 68 -9.00 1.85 18.48
C LEU A 68 -9.67 1.43 17.16
N CYS A 69 -8.90 1.31 16.07
CA CYS A 69 -9.40 0.82 14.79
C CYS A 69 -9.68 -0.69 14.82
N LYS A 70 -8.84 -1.51 15.47
CA LYS A 70 -9.05 -2.95 15.61
C LYS A 70 -10.34 -3.30 16.35
N GLY A 71 -10.71 -2.50 17.34
CA GLY A 71 -12.00 -2.63 18.05
C GLY A 71 -13.18 -1.94 17.37
N CYS A 72 -13.03 -1.47 16.12
CA CYS A 72 -14.07 -0.72 15.41
C CYS A 72 -14.90 -1.65 14.52
N GLU A 73 -16.23 -1.58 14.66
CA GLU A 73 -17.19 -2.33 13.83
C GLU A 73 -17.11 -2.00 12.33
N HIS A 74 -16.58 -0.83 11.97
CA HIS A 74 -16.41 -0.40 10.58
C HIS A 74 -15.07 -0.78 9.96
N LEU A 75 -14.22 -1.57 10.65
CA LEU A 75 -12.96 -2.04 10.09
C LEU A 75 -13.21 -3.37 9.35
N THR A 76 -12.96 -3.37 8.05
CA THR A 76 -13.04 -4.58 7.23
C THR A 76 -11.80 -5.45 7.35
N GLU A 77 -11.92 -6.72 6.96
CA GLU A 77 -10.79 -7.68 6.89
C GLU A 77 -9.64 -7.18 6.01
N SER A 78 -9.94 -6.35 5.01
CA SER A 78 -8.95 -5.69 4.14
C SER A 78 -8.17 -4.55 4.81
N ASN A 79 -8.38 -4.31 6.11
CA ASN A 79 -7.86 -3.16 6.87
C ASN A 79 -8.32 -1.81 6.30
N ARG A 80 -9.54 -1.75 5.76
CA ARG A 80 -10.18 -0.50 5.30
C ARG A 80 -11.33 -0.12 6.21
N CYS A 81 -11.62 1.18 6.32
CA CYS A 81 -12.77 1.68 7.06
C CYS A 81 -13.99 1.84 6.15
N ASP A 82 -15.16 1.30 6.51
CA ASP A 82 -16.37 1.38 5.68
C ASP A 82 -16.93 2.80 5.53
N ILE A 83 -16.68 3.68 6.49
CA ILE A 83 -17.20 5.06 6.47
C ILE A 83 -16.41 5.95 5.51
N CYS A 84 -15.07 5.84 5.53
CA CYS A 84 -14.20 6.72 4.75
C CYS A 84 -13.43 6.02 3.63
N ASN A 85 -13.60 4.71 3.49
CA ASN A 85 -12.96 3.82 2.52
C ASN A 85 -11.41 3.88 2.47
N CYS A 86 -10.78 4.47 3.48
CA CYS A 86 -9.34 4.62 3.57
C CYS A 86 -8.68 3.33 4.08
N PHE A 87 -7.45 3.05 3.63
CA PHE A 87 -6.60 2.03 4.23
C PHE A 87 -6.13 2.47 5.61
N MET A 88 -6.56 1.75 6.64
CA MET A 88 -6.31 2.18 8.00
C MET A 88 -4.84 2.06 8.39
N LYS A 89 -4.11 1.05 7.89
CA LYS A 89 -2.65 0.88 8.04
C LYS A 89 -1.82 2.11 7.61
N VAL A 90 -2.39 2.96 6.76
CA VAL A 90 -1.77 4.21 6.31
C VAL A 90 -2.37 5.39 7.06
N LYS A 91 -3.71 5.49 7.08
CA LYS A 91 -4.41 6.65 7.65
C LYS A 91 -4.11 6.89 9.13
N HIS A 92 -3.90 5.84 9.92
CA HIS A 92 -3.57 6.00 11.34
C HIS A 92 -2.20 6.66 11.56
N LYS A 93 -1.28 6.56 10.59
CA LYS A 93 0.08 7.11 10.64
C LYS A 93 0.16 8.59 10.27
N LEU A 94 -0.88 9.13 9.65
CA LEU A 94 -0.90 10.51 9.18
C LEU A 94 -1.22 11.47 10.34
N ALA A 95 -0.36 12.46 10.55
CA ALA A 95 -0.53 13.45 11.62
C ALA A 95 -1.81 14.29 11.42
N TYR A 96 -2.07 14.69 10.18
CA TYR A 96 -3.21 15.54 9.82
C TYR A 96 -4.53 14.80 9.61
N ALA A 97 -4.54 13.47 9.68
CA ALA A 97 -5.76 12.69 9.53
C ALA A 97 -6.58 12.72 10.83
N LYS A 98 -7.89 12.50 10.69
CA LYS A 98 -8.81 12.26 11.81
C LYS A 98 -9.78 11.13 11.50
N CYS A 99 -10.34 10.55 12.56
CA CYS A 99 -11.41 9.56 12.44
C CYS A 99 -12.73 10.25 12.02
N PRO A 100 -13.52 9.72 11.08
CA PRO A 100 -14.82 10.31 10.70
C PRO A 100 -15.88 10.19 11.81
N ILE A 101 -15.66 9.31 12.79
CA ILE A 101 -16.50 9.12 13.98
C ILE A 101 -15.80 9.61 15.25
N ASP A 102 -14.77 10.45 15.09
CA ASP A 102 -14.05 11.14 16.17
C ASP A 102 -13.46 10.23 17.27
N LYS A 103 -13.20 8.94 16.98
CA LYS A 103 -12.46 8.04 17.90
C LYS A 103 -11.04 8.52 18.22
N TRP A 104 -10.44 9.29 17.32
CA TRP A 104 -9.12 9.89 17.46
C TRP A 104 -9.03 11.11 16.52
N ASP A 105 -8.26 12.12 16.92
CA ASP A 105 -8.13 13.39 16.19
C ASP A 105 -6.71 13.60 15.65
N ARG A 106 -6.46 14.76 15.04
CA ARG A 106 -5.19 15.17 14.47
C ARG A 106 -4.10 15.21 15.53
N TYR A 107 -2.93 14.69 15.17
CA TYR A 107 -1.74 14.76 16.02
C TYR A 107 -1.13 16.15 15.87
N THR A 108 -1.01 16.88 16.97
CA THR A 108 -0.37 18.21 16.97
C THR A 108 1.02 18.11 17.59
N GLN A 109 1.96 18.90 17.09
CA GLN A 109 3.35 18.86 17.58
C GLN A 109 3.50 19.25 19.06
N LYS A 110 2.47 19.82 19.69
CA LYS A 110 2.46 20.10 21.14
C LYS A 110 2.63 18.82 21.98
N ASP A 111 2.28 17.67 21.41
CA ASP A 111 2.41 16.35 22.03
C ASP A 111 3.83 15.75 21.85
N MET A 112 4.68 16.36 21.01
CA MET A 112 6.10 15.97 20.85
C MET A 112 6.99 16.49 21.99
N ASP A 113 6.62 17.62 22.61
CA ASP A 113 7.43 18.30 23.63
C ASP A 113 7.02 17.93 25.08
N GLY A 114 5.94 17.17 25.24
CA GLY A 114 5.29 16.85 26.52
C GLY A 114 6.06 15.93 27.48
N ILE A 115 7.23 15.39 27.08
CA ILE A 115 8.14 14.67 27.98
C ILE A 115 9.13 15.63 28.68
N THR A 116 9.13 16.93 28.34
CA THR A 116 10.05 17.91 28.95
C THR A 116 9.39 19.00 29.81
N ALA A 117 8.11 18.85 30.17
CA ALA A 117 7.44 19.79 31.06
C ALA A 117 6.81 19.10 32.28
N THR A 118 7.65 18.40 33.06
CA THR A 118 7.44 18.35 34.51
C THR A 118 7.99 19.65 35.10
N ASN A 119 7.12 20.50 35.62
CA ASN A 119 7.38 21.44 36.71
C ASN A 119 6.12 21.52 37.56
#